data_AF-Q4SF81-F1
#
_entry.id   AF-Q4SF81-F1
#
_cell.length_a   1.000
_cell.length_b   1.000
_cell.length_c   1.000
_cell.angle_alpha   90.00
_cell.angle_beta   90.00
_cell.angle_gamma   90.00
#
_symmetry.space_group_name_H-M   'P 1'
#
loop_
_entity.id
_entity.type
_entity.pdbx_description
1 polymer ?
#
loop_
_entity_poly.entity_id
_entity_poly.type
_entity_poly.pdbx_seq_one_letter_code
_entity_poly.pdbx_strand_id
1 'polypeptide(L)'
;MEEETFSLPLSQDTFQDLWENVAAPSISTIQTTVSGNECWQDGSLTMALMDMPYDEDLFNLPSELPNKDGANSSCPTVPVTTDHPGEYDFKLRFQKSGTAKSVTSTYSESLNKLYCQLAKTSPLEVLLSREPPLGAMLRATAIYKKTEHVAEVVRRCPHHQNEDSTENRSHLIRMEGSQRAQYFEDPHTKRQSVTVPYEPPQLGSEFTTILLSFMCNSSCMGGMNRRPILAILTLETQEGVVLGRRCFEVRVCACPGRDRKTEEANSTKMQ
;
A
#
# COMPACT_ATOMS: atom_id res chain seq x y z
N MET A 1 56.05 -3.96 19.40
CA MET A 1 54.98 -3.21 20.06
C MET A 1 53.74 -3.54 19.26
N GLU A 2 52.81 -4.23 19.91
CA GLU A 2 51.85 -5.14 19.31
C GLU A 2 50.85 -4.52 18.33
N GLU A 3 50.53 -5.26 17.26
CA GLU A 3 49.31 -5.07 16.48
C GLU A 3 48.20 -5.90 17.14
N GLU A 4 47.28 -5.25 17.84
CA GLU A 4 46.05 -5.89 18.35
C GLU A 4 45.01 -5.98 17.22
N THR A 5 44.82 -7.20 16.71
CA THR A 5 43.69 -7.56 15.85
C THR A 5 42.43 -7.72 16.70
N PHE A 6 41.49 -6.79 16.59
CA PHE A 6 40.14 -6.91 17.16
C PHE A 6 39.33 -7.96 16.38
N SER A 7 39.16 -9.15 16.96
CA SER A 7 38.29 -10.21 16.45
C SER A 7 36.83 -9.94 16.80
N LEU A 8 35.96 -9.84 15.79
CA LEU A 8 34.50 -9.82 15.94
C LEU A 8 34.01 -11.19 16.46
N PRO A 9 33.10 -11.26 17.44
CA PRO A 9 32.50 -12.52 17.85
C PRO A 9 31.39 -12.89 16.86
N LEU A 10 31.25 -14.18 16.58
CA LEU A 10 30.28 -14.84 15.69
C LEU A 10 30.84 -15.19 14.31
N SER A 11 31.83 -16.09 14.30
CA SER A 11 32.11 -16.93 13.13
C SER A 11 30.93 -17.88 12.87
N GLN A 12 30.73 -18.23 11.60
CA GLN A 12 29.67 -19.12 11.09
C GLN A 12 29.64 -20.51 11.77
N ASP A 13 30.70 -20.90 12.47
CA ASP A 13 30.85 -22.22 13.10
C ASP A 13 30.03 -22.36 14.40
N THR A 14 29.61 -21.27 15.04
CA THR A 14 28.87 -21.35 16.32
C THR A 14 27.42 -21.79 16.17
N PHE A 15 26.87 -21.73 14.95
CA PHE A 15 25.48 -22.12 14.67
C PHE A 15 25.33 -23.63 14.48
N GLN A 16 26.37 -24.32 14.02
CA GLN A 16 26.35 -25.75 13.77
C GLN A 16 26.37 -26.55 15.09
N ASP A 17 27.17 -26.10 16.06
CA ASP A 17 27.19 -26.66 17.43
C ASP A 17 25.86 -26.47 18.17
N LEU A 18 25.13 -25.38 17.89
CA LEU A 18 23.81 -25.14 18.47
C LEU A 18 22.73 -26.05 17.85
N TRP A 19 22.85 -26.37 16.55
CA TRP A 19 21.89 -27.23 15.86
C TRP A 19 22.04 -28.71 16.22
N GLU A 20 23.28 -29.18 16.43
CA GLU A 20 23.53 -30.57 16.85
C GLU A 20 23.01 -30.89 18.26
N ASN A 21 22.76 -29.87 19.09
CA ASN A 21 22.23 -30.02 20.44
C ASN A 21 20.69 -29.91 20.54
N VAL A 22 19.98 -29.72 19.43
CA VAL A 22 18.51 -29.72 19.41
C VAL A 22 17.99 -31.17 19.25
N ALA A 23 17.71 -31.82 20.38
CA ALA A 23 17.03 -33.11 20.36
C ALA A 23 15.53 -32.93 20.06
N ALA A 24 15.06 -33.45 18.92
CA ALA A 24 13.64 -33.61 18.65
C ALA A 24 13.06 -34.76 19.49
N PRO A 25 11.86 -34.62 20.09
CA PRO A 25 11.21 -35.75 20.75
C PRO A 25 10.83 -36.80 19.71
N SER A 26 11.15 -38.06 19.99
CA SER A 26 10.80 -39.22 19.17
C SER A 26 9.28 -39.43 19.16
N ILE A 27 8.67 -39.36 17.97
CA ILE A 27 7.33 -39.89 17.74
C ILE A 27 7.44 -41.42 17.76
N SER A 28 7.09 -42.00 18.90
CA SER A 28 6.80 -43.43 18.99
C SER A 28 5.77 -43.66 20.08
N THR A 29 4.68 -44.30 19.67
CA THR A 29 3.69 -45.02 20.50
C THR A 29 2.50 -44.19 20.99
N ILE A 30 1.46 -44.17 20.15
CA ILE A 30 0.06 -44.12 20.58
C ILE A 30 -0.16 -45.33 21.51
N GLN A 31 -0.58 -45.09 22.76
CA GLN A 31 -1.18 -46.12 23.60
C GLN A 31 -2.70 -46.05 23.46
N THR A 32 -3.23 -46.95 22.63
CA THR A 32 -4.64 -47.33 22.64
C THR A 32 -4.81 -48.40 23.70
N THR A 33 -5.57 -48.12 24.76
CA THR A 33 -6.11 -49.14 25.66
C THR A 33 -7.15 -49.95 24.89
N VAL A 34 -6.86 -51.22 24.62
CA VAL A 34 -7.85 -52.20 24.14
C VAL A 34 -8.08 -53.21 25.26
N SER A 35 -9.32 -53.26 25.75
CA SER A 35 -9.88 -54.45 26.38
C SER A 35 -10.85 -55.06 25.38
N GLY A 36 -10.56 -56.29 24.92
CA GLY A 36 -11.56 -57.15 24.29
C GLY A 36 -11.31 -57.58 22.84
N ASN A 37 -10.49 -58.63 22.72
CA ASN A 37 -10.52 -59.75 21.77
C ASN A 37 -10.30 -59.56 20.25
N GLU A 38 -9.13 -60.08 19.80
CA GLU A 38 -8.92 -61.16 18.78
C GLU A 38 -9.50 -60.98 17.37
N CYS A 39 -8.92 -61.43 16.25
CA CYS A 39 -7.61 -61.91 15.79
C CYS A 39 -7.80 -62.12 14.26
N TRP A 40 -6.76 -61.83 13.48
CA TRP A 40 -6.55 -61.96 12.03
C TRP A 40 -7.35 -63.03 11.25
N GLN A 41 -7.83 -62.69 10.04
CA GLN A 41 -7.27 -63.22 8.78
C GLN A 41 -7.95 -62.69 7.49
N ASP A 42 -7.10 -62.68 6.47
CA ASP A 42 -7.22 -62.46 5.03
C ASP A 42 -8.44 -63.12 4.34
N GLY A 43 -8.94 -62.51 3.26
CA GLY A 43 -9.85 -63.16 2.31
C GLY A 43 -11.16 -62.43 1.96
N SER A 44 -11.18 -61.83 0.76
CA SER A 44 -12.32 -61.74 -0.17
C SER A 44 -13.75 -61.59 0.40
N LEU A 45 -14.26 -60.36 0.43
CA LEU A 45 -15.72 -60.08 0.37
C LEU A 45 -16.00 -58.92 -0.60
N THR A 46 -15.80 -59.18 -1.89
CA THR A 46 -16.61 -58.54 -2.92
C THR A 46 -18.00 -59.19 -2.87
N MET A 47 -19.05 -58.37 -2.93
CA MET A 47 -20.48 -58.74 -2.80
C MET A 47 -21.03 -59.04 -1.39
N ALA A 48 -21.26 -57.96 -0.62
CA ALA A 48 -22.40 -57.76 0.28
C ALA A 48 -22.07 -56.45 1.01
N LEU A 49 -22.71 -55.31 0.79
CA LEU A 49 -24.09 -55.03 1.12
C LEU A 49 -24.57 -53.87 0.22
N MET A 50 -25.18 -54.21 -0.92
CA MET A 50 -26.21 -53.36 -1.51
C MET A 50 -27.44 -53.48 -0.62
N ASP A 51 -27.54 -52.64 0.41
CA ASP A 51 -28.81 -52.25 1.04
C ASP A 51 -28.52 -51.31 2.22
N MET A 52 -28.46 -50.00 1.94
CA MET A 52 -28.74 -48.97 2.93
C MET A 52 -29.53 -47.86 2.21
N PRO A 53 -30.73 -47.49 2.68
CA PRO A 53 -31.53 -46.45 2.06
C PRO A 53 -30.82 -45.09 2.18
N TYR A 54 -30.77 -44.38 1.07
CA TYR A 54 -30.16 -43.06 0.91
C TYR A 54 -31.09 -42.03 1.59
N ASP A 55 -30.65 -41.46 2.72
CA ASP A 55 -31.38 -40.41 3.43
C ASP A 55 -30.96 -39.04 2.86
N GLU A 56 -31.80 -38.48 1.99
CA GLU A 56 -31.61 -37.20 1.27
C GLU A 56 -31.86 -35.96 2.14
N ASP A 57 -32.06 -36.09 3.46
CA ASP A 57 -32.34 -34.94 4.34
C ASP A 57 -31.16 -34.51 5.24
N LEU A 58 -29.99 -35.16 5.12
CA LEU A 58 -28.78 -34.80 5.89
C LEU A 58 -28.01 -33.56 5.37
N PHE A 59 -28.45 -32.94 4.27
CA PHE A 59 -27.81 -31.75 3.67
C PHE A 59 -28.69 -30.48 3.67
N ASN A 60 -29.85 -30.50 4.32
CA ASN A 60 -30.71 -29.31 4.44
C ASN A 60 -30.34 -28.46 5.67
N LEU A 61 -29.25 -27.69 5.59
CA LEU A 61 -29.06 -26.53 6.47
C LEU A 61 -29.91 -25.35 5.96
N PRO A 62 -30.67 -24.64 6.82
CA PRO A 62 -31.41 -23.46 6.40
C PRO A 62 -30.47 -22.38 5.85
N SER A 63 -30.80 -21.88 4.66
CA SER A 63 -30.17 -20.70 4.06
C SER A 63 -30.37 -19.50 4.98
N GLU A 64 -29.36 -19.16 5.77
CA GLU A 64 -29.26 -17.83 6.36
C GLU A 64 -29.01 -16.82 5.23
N LEU A 65 -30.02 -15.99 4.99
CA LEU A 65 -29.93 -14.85 4.10
C LEU A 65 -28.73 -13.98 4.53
N PRO A 66 -27.80 -13.64 3.62
CA PRO A 66 -26.80 -12.65 3.96
C PRO A 66 -27.51 -11.31 4.17
N ASN A 67 -27.40 -10.80 5.39
CA ASN A 67 -27.77 -9.43 5.73
C ASN A 67 -27.13 -8.49 4.69
N LYS A 68 -28.00 -7.67 4.09
CA LYS A 68 -27.66 -6.67 3.10
C LYS A 68 -27.06 -5.44 3.80
N ASP A 69 -25.92 -5.62 4.46
CA ASP A 69 -25.10 -4.56 5.03
C ASP A 69 -23.64 -4.99 5.00
N GLY A 70 -22.96 -4.58 3.93
CA GLY A 70 -21.61 -5.01 3.61
C GLY A 70 -21.41 -4.89 2.12
N ALA A 71 -21.40 -3.66 1.62
CA ALA A 71 -20.78 -3.40 0.33
C ALA A 71 -19.40 -4.05 0.39
N ASN A 72 -19.19 -5.08 -0.43
CA ASN A 72 -17.88 -5.67 -0.65
C ASN A 72 -16.98 -4.54 -1.15
N SER A 73 -16.33 -3.85 -0.22
CA SER A 73 -15.28 -2.88 -0.52
C SER A 73 -14.06 -3.70 -0.89
N SER A 74 -14.11 -4.32 -2.07
CA SER A 74 -13.02 -5.11 -2.62
C SER A 74 -11.96 -4.16 -3.17
N CYS A 75 -11.38 -3.34 -2.30
CA CYS A 75 -10.14 -2.67 -2.64
C CYS A 75 -9.07 -3.77 -2.73
N PRO A 76 -8.44 -3.97 -3.90
CA PRO A 76 -7.43 -5.01 -4.03
C PRO A 76 -6.28 -4.75 -3.04
N THR A 77 -5.80 -5.81 -2.40
CA THR A 77 -4.71 -5.74 -1.40
C THR A 77 -3.49 -5.00 -1.93
N VAL A 78 -3.23 -5.10 -3.25
CA VAL A 78 -2.20 -4.35 -3.96
C VAL A 78 -2.86 -3.49 -5.03
N PRO A 79 -2.85 -2.15 -4.89
CA PRO A 79 -3.39 -1.28 -5.93
C PRO A 79 -2.52 -1.31 -7.18
N VAL A 80 -3.17 -1.26 -8.33
CA VAL A 80 -2.48 -1.24 -9.62
C VAL A 80 -1.83 0.13 -9.83
N THR A 81 -0.57 0.13 -10.26
CA THR A 81 0.27 1.32 -10.43
C THR A 81 0.42 1.77 -11.88
N THR A 82 -0.20 1.05 -12.81
CA THR A 82 -0.15 1.39 -14.23
C THR A 82 -1.02 2.62 -14.52
N ASP A 83 -0.46 3.55 -15.26
CA ASP A 83 -1.19 4.73 -15.72
C ASP A 83 -2.36 4.33 -16.62
N HIS A 84 -3.52 4.94 -16.36
CA HIS A 84 -4.74 4.72 -17.10
C HIS A 84 -5.42 6.07 -17.36
N PRO A 85 -5.26 6.69 -18.54
CA PRO A 85 -5.92 7.94 -18.85
C PRO A 85 -7.45 7.83 -18.84
N GLY A 86 -8.00 6.65 -19.14
CA GLY A 86 -9.44 6.42 -19.22
C GLY A 86 -10.11 7.24 -20.32
N GLU A 87 -11.44 7.31 -20.27
CA GLU A 87 -12.26 8.01 -21.28
C GLU A 87 -12.12 9.53 -21.24
N TYR A 88 -11.71 10.08 -20.09
CA TYR A 88 -11.59 11.52 -19.83
C TYR A 88 -10.17 12.05 -20.06
N ASP A 89 -9.26 11.21 -20.58
CA ASP A 89 -7.83 11.53 -20.79
C ASP A 89 -7.17 12.15 -19.53
N PHE A 90 -7.39 11.49 -18.39
CA PHE A 90 -6.90 11.93 -17.08
C PHE A 90 -5.38 12.11 -17.09
N LYS A 91 -4.95 13.36 -16.95
CA LYS A 91 -3.54 13.78 -16.98
C LYS A 91 -3.23 14.66 -15.79
N LEU A 92 -1.99 14.53 -15.34
CA LEU A 92 -1.44 15.35 -14.25
C LEU A 92 -0.37 16.26 -14.82
N ARG A 93 -0.40 17.53 -14.43
CA ARG A 93 0.64 18.51 -14.73
C ARG A 93 1.09 19.17 -13.45
N PHE A 94 2.39 19.25 -13.27
CA PHE A 94 2.98 19.96 -12.16
C PHE A 94 3.44 21.33 -12.64
N GLN A 95 3.28 22.35 -11.80
CA GLN A 95 3.78 23.68 -12.12
C GLN A 95 5.30 23.63 -12.25
N LYS A 96 5.82 24.29 -13.31
CA LYS A 96 7.25 24.30 -13.61
C LYS A 96 7.99 25.14 -12.57
N SER A 97 8.50 24.46 -11.55
CA SER A 97 9.36 25.04 -10.53
C SER A 97 10.84 24.79 -10.85
N GLY A 98 11.67 25.79 -10.58
CA GLY A 98 13.13 25.67 -10.73
C GLY A 98 13.77 24.73 -9.69
N THR A 99 15.11 24.67 -9.69
CA THR A 99 15.93 23.95 -8.69
C THR A 99 16.58 24.89 -7.67
N ALA A 100 16.02 26.08 -7.42
CA ALA A 100 16.59 27.01 -6.46
C ALA A 100 16.56 26.42 -5.03
N LYS A 101 17.45 26.86 -4.14
CA LYS A 101 17.49 26.35 -2.75
C LYS A 101 16.22 26.64 -1.96
N SER A 102 15.49 27.69 -2.33
CA SER A 102 14.24 28.13 -1.69
C SER A 102 12.99 27.40 -2.16
N VAL A 103 13.09 26.52 -3.18
CA VAL A 103 11.89 25.83 -3.68
C VAL A 103 11.38 24.83 -2.66
N THR A 104 10.11 24.98 -2.29
CA THR A 104 9.42 24.10 -1.35
C THR A 104 8.89 22.84 -2.03
N SER A 105 8.64 22.90 -3.34
CA SER A 105 8.17 21.80 -4.16
C SER A 105 8.65 21.95 -5.60
N THR A 106 9.10 20.85 -6.19
CA THR A 106 9.61 20.82 -7.56
C THR A 106 9.43 19.43 -8.16
N TYR A 107 9.06 19.38 -9.44
CA TYR A 107 8.77 18.13 -10.14
C TYR A 107 9.79 17.86 -11.24
N SER A 108 10.15 16.60 -11.44
CA SER A 108 11.02 16.15 -12.52
C SER A 108 10.19 15.35 -13.52
N GLU A 109 10.04 15.88 -14.74
CA GLU A 109 9.33 15.19 -15.83
C GLU A 109 10.09 13.94 -16.29
N SER A 110 11.43 13.99 -16.33
CA SER A 110 12.26 12.86 -16.76
C SER A 110 12.22 11.68 -15.79
N LEU A 111 12.06 11.95 -14.49
CA LEU A 111 11.99 10.92 -13.45
C LEU A 111 10.55 10.56 -13.04
N ASN A 112 9.55 11.26 -13.58
CA ASN A 112 8.15 11.19 -13.10
C ASN A 112 8.08 11.27 -11.56
N LYS A 113 8.78 12.26 -10.99
CA LYS A 113 9.07 12.32 -9.54
C LYS A 113 8.91 13.71 -8.95
N LEU A 114 8.10 13.80 -7.91
CA LEU A 114 7.88 14.98 -7.08
C LEU A 114 8.86 15.03 -5.92
N TYR A 115 9.53 16.16 -5.76
CA TYR A 115 10.36 16.48 -4.61
C TYR A 115 9.68 17.61 -3.84
N CYS A 116 9.39 17.41 -2.56
CA CYS A 116 8.68 18.40 -1.76
C CYS A 116 9.21 18.44 -0.32
N GLN A 117 9.00 19.58 0.35
CA GLN A 117 9.24 19.72 1.78
C GLN A 117 8.07 19.20 2.60
N LEU A 118 8.37 18.73 3.81
CA LEU A 118 7.36 18.30 4.76
C LEU A 118 6.37 19.43 5.06
N ALA A 119 5.08 19.08 5.07
CA ALA A 119 3.96 19.97 5.35
C ALA A 119 3.94 21.26 4.49
N LYS A 120 4.59 21.23 3.31
CA LYS A 120 4.49 22.30 2.31
C LYS A 120 3.58 21.87 1.18
N THR A 121 2.73 22.80 0.76
CA THR A 121 1.76 22.59 -0.29
C THR A 121 2.45 22.48 -1.65
N SER A 122 2.07 21.45 -2.39
CA SER A 122 2.48 21.16 -3.76
C SER A 122 1.27 21.25 -4.67
N PRO A 123 1.13 22.31 -5.48
CA PRO A 123 0.04 22.42 -6.43
C PRO A 123 0.21 21.38 -7.54
N LEU A 124 -0.89 20.68 -7.84
CA LEU A 124 -0.99 19.70 -8.90
C LEU A 124 -2.21 20.03 -9.76
N GLU A 125 -1.97 20.18 -11.05
CA GLU A 125 -3.01 20.50 -12.03
C GLU A 125 -3.54 19.20 -12.64
N VAL A 126 -4.85 19.03 -12.58
CA VAL A 126 -5.60 17.93 -13.15
C VAL A 126 -6.20 18.41 -14.47
N LEU A 127 -5.85 17.71 -15.55
CA LEU A 127 -6.36 17.98 -16.89
C LEU A 127 -7.27 16.84 -17.33
N LEU A 128 -8.43 17.20 -17.85
CA LEU A 128 -9.41 16.29 -18.43
C LEU A 128 -9.78 16.79 -19.83
N SER A 129 -10.02 15.88 -20.77
CA SER A 129 -10.51 16.23 -22.11
C SER A 129 -12.02 16.52 -22.13
N ARG A 130 -12.76 15.98 -21.17
CA ARG A 130 -14.22 16.12 -21.03
C ARG A 130 -14.59 16.19 -19.54
N GLU A 131 -15.73 16.81 -19.24
CA GLU A 131 -16.23 16.86 -17.88
C GLU A 131 -16.64 15.46 -17.39
N PRO A 132 -16.23 15.06 -16.17
CA PRO A 132 -16.59 13.79 -15.58
C PRO A 132 -18.05 13.81 -15.09
N PRO A 133 -18.61 12.64 -14.72
CA PRO A 133 -19.96 12.57 -14.16
C PRO A 133 -20.10 13.43 -12.91
N LEU A 134 -21.33 13.94 -12.67
CA LEU A 134 -21.62 14.70 -11.47
C LEU A 134 -21.31 13.88 -10.21
N GLY A 135 -20.64 14.51 -9.25
CA GLY A 135 -20.21 13.84 -8.03
C GLY A 135 -18.90 13.05 -8.15
N ALA A 136 -18.15 13.22 -9.26
CA ALA A 136 -16.80 12.67 -9.36
C ALA A 136 -15.89 13.12 -8.21
N MET A 137 -15.00 12.24 -7.79
CA MET A 137 -14.08 12.42 -6.68
C MET A 137 -12.64 12.21 -7.16
N LEU A 138 -11.71 12.98 -6.61
CA LEU A 138 -10.28 12.74 -6.74
C LEU A 138 -9.80 12.03 -5.47
N ARG A 139 -9.11 10.90 -5.61
CA ARG A 139 -8.51 10.17 -4.50
C ARG A 139 -6.99 10.15 -4.64
N ALA A 140 -6.28 10.38 -3.54
CA ALA A 140 -4.84 10.21 -3.46
C ALA A 140 -4.49 9.10 -2.45
N THR A 141 -3.64 8.18 -2.87
CA THR A 141 -3.17 7.03 -2.06
C THR A 141 -1.66 6.89 -2.17
N ALA A 142 -0.97 6.62 -1.06
CA ALA A 142 0.46 6.33 -1.06
C ALA A 142 0.73 4.83 -0.95
N ILE A 143 1.71 4.34 -1.73
CA ILE A 143 2.23 2.98 -1.63
C ILE A 143 3.75 2.97 -1.72
N TYR A 144 4.40 1.90 -1.26
CA TYR A 144 5.82 1.72 -1.53
C TYR A 144 6.07 1.32 -2.99
N LYS A 145 7.12 1.87 -3.59
CA LYS A 145 7.48 1.63 -5.00
C LYS A 145 7.99 0.20 -5.24
N LYS A 146 8.76 -0.34 -4.30
CA LYS A 146 9.35 -1.66 -4.44
C LYS A 146 8.33 -2.75 -4.12
N THR A 147 8.34 -3.82 -4.91
CA THR A 147 7.43 -4.98 -4.76
C THR A 147 7.54 -5.64 -3.39
N GLU A 148 8.73 -5.69 -2.81
CA GLU A 148 8.99 -6.25 -1.47
C GLU A 148 8.21 -5.55 -0.34
N HIS A 149 7.84 -4.28 -0.53
CA HIS A 149 7.13 -3.48 0.48
C HIS A 149 5.72 -3.09 0.05
N VAL A 150 5.24 -3.51 -1.13
CA VAL A 150 3.97 -3.00 -1.67
C VAL A 150 2.78 -3.39 -0.79
N ALA A 151 2.84 -4.55 -0.12
CA ALA A 151 1.83 -4.99 0.83
C ALA A 151 1.82 -4.18 2.14
N GLU A 152 2.93 -3.52 2.48
CA GLU A 152 3.00 -2.66 3.66
C GLU A 152 2.25 -1.35 3.43
N VAL A 153 1.63 -0.85 4.50
CA VAL A 153 0.94 0.44 4.48
C VAL A 153 1.95 1.56 4.70
N VAL A 154 1.89 2.57 3.83
CA VAL A 154 2.64 3.81 4.04
C VAL A 154 1.97 4.63 5.13
N ARG A 155 2.67 4.83 6.25
CA ARG A 155 2.19 5.59 7.41
C ARG A 155 3.21 6.65 7.82
N ARG A 156 2.75 7.66 8.56
CA ARG A 156 3.64 8.62 9.23
C ARG A 156 4.44 7.93 10.35
N CYS A 157 5.61 8.47 10.68
CA CYS A 157 6.37 7.95 11.82
C CYS A 157 5.72 8.33 13.15
N PRO A 158 5.99 7.59 14.25
CA PRO A 158 5.40 7.88 15.56
C PRO A 158 5.63 9.32 16.05
N HIS A 159 6.80 9.88 15.76
CA HIS A 159 7.12 11.26 16.11
C HIS A 159 6.15 12.26 15.50
N HIS A 160 6.00 12.25 14.16
CA HIS A 160 5.08 13.14 13.47
C HIS A 160 3.60 12.84 13.75
N GLN A 161 3.24 11.59 14.09
CA GLN A 161 1.87 11.27 14.53
C GLN A 161 1.55 11.89 15.90
N ASN A 162 2.51 11.93 16.81
CA ASN A 162 2.31 12.44 18.17
C ASN A 162 2.29 13.98 18.23
N GLU A 163 3.03 14.64 17.34
CA GLU A 163 3.00 16.11 17.22
C GLU A 163 1.68 16.64 16.63
N ASP A 164 0.89 15.76 16.01
CA ASP A 164 -0.29 16.12 15.27
C ASP A 164 -1.56 15.78 16.05
N SER A 165 -2.34 16.82 16.36
CA SER A 165 -3.60 16.71 17.11
C SER A 165 -4.82 16.44 16.22
N THR A 166 -4.65 16.37 14.90
CA THR A 166 -5.76 16.10 13.97
C THR A 166 -6.20 14.63 14.03
N GLU A 167 -7.48 14.37 13.73
CA GLU A 167 -8.03 13.01 13.69
C GLU A 167 -7.33 12.13 12.63
N ASN A 168 -6.91 12.74 11.53
CA ASN A 168 -6.17 12.11 10.44
C ASN A 168 -4.64 12.18 10.64
N ARG A 169 -4.15 12.23 11.88
CA ARG A 169 -2.71 12.26 12.20
C ARG A 169 -1.90 11.09 11.65
N SER A 170 -2.53 9.98 11.28
CA SER A 170 -1.85 8.81 10.70
C SER A 170 -1.56 8.96 9.20
N HIS A 171 -2.37 9.77 8.49
CA HIS A 171 -2.34 9.91 7.02
C HIS A 171 -1.10 10.66 6.53
N LEU A 172 -0.35 10.04 5.61
CA LEU A 172 0.81 10.69 4.99
C LEU A 172 0.42 11.85 4.06
N ILE A 173 -0.59 11.64 3.21
CA ILE A 173 -1.04 12.62 2.20
C ILE A 173 -2.22 13.40 2.77
N ARG A 174 -2.19 14.72 2.60
CA ARG A 174 -3.34 15.60 2.81
C ARG A 174 -3.64 16.39 1.55
N MET A 175 -4.90 16.76 1.40
CA MET A 175 -5.35 17.70 0.38
C MET A 175 -5.76 18.99 1.08
N GLU A 176 -4.96 20.03 0.88
CA GLU A 176 -5.18 21.36 1.43
C GLU A 176 -6.17 22.16 0.58
N GLY A 177 -6.73 23.24 1.14
CA GLY A 177 -7.59 24.17 0.40
C GLY A 177 -9.05 23.72 0.20
N SER A 178 -9.38 22.46 0.45
CA SER A 178 -10.76 21.96 0.45
C SER A 178 -11.21 21.53 1.84
N GLN A 179 -12.29 22.14 2.34
CA GLN A 179 -12.94 21.72 3.59
C GLN A 179 -13.71 20.40 3.44
N ARG A 180 -13.88 19.93 2.20
CA ARG A 180 -14.60 18.69 1.86
C ARG A 180 -13.66 17.50 1.72
N ALA A 181 -12.40 17.63 2.15
CA ALA A 181 -11.44 16.53 2.17
C ALA A 181 -11.90 15.45 3.17
N GLN A 182 -12.04 14.23 2.67
CA GLN A 182 -12.44 13.07 3.46
C GLN A 182 -11.29 12.07 3.54
N TYR A 183 -10.98 11.62 4.75
CA TYR A 183 -9.88 10.70 5.02
C TYR A 183 -10.45 9.30 5.26
N PHE A 184 -9.93 8.31 4.55
CA PHE A 184 -10.38 6.92 4.63
C PHE A 184 -9.23 6.01 4.99
N GLU A 185 -9.49 5.13 5.96
CA GLU A 185 -8.64 3.98 6.25
C GLU A 185 -9.44 2.71 5.95
N ASP A 186 -8.91 1.88 5.05
CA ASP A 186 -9.52 0.59 4.72
C ASP A 186 -9.48 -0.34 5.94
N PRO A 187 -10.63 -0.88 6.42
CA PRO A 187 -10.66 -1.75 7.59
C PRO A 187 -9.79 -3.02 7.46
N HIS A 188 -9.62 -3.55 6.25
CA HIS A 188 -8.91 -4.79 5.97
C HIS A 188 -7.45 -4.53 5.60
N THR A 189 -7.21 -3.69 4.58
CA THR A 189 -5.84 -3.43 4.10
C THR A 189 -5.10 -2.39 4.94
N LYS A 190 -5.84 -1.66 5.80
CA LYS A 190 -5.34 -0.51 6.59
C LYS A 190 -4.74 0.59 5.73
N ARG A 191 -4.96 0.57 4.42
CA ARG A 191 -4.47 1.60 3.50
C ARG A 191 -5.21 2.89 3.73
N GLN A 192 -4.44 3.96 3.70
CA GLN A 192 -4.92 5.30 3.93
C GLN A 192 -5.02 6.03 2.60
N SER A 193 -6.19 6.63 2.38
CA SER A 193 -6.43 7.48 1.23
C SER A 193 -7.16 8.75 1.67
N VAL A 194 -7.04 9.78 0.86
CA VAL A 194 -7.78 11.03 1.03
C VAL A 194 -8.54 11.28 -0.26
N THR A 195 -9.79 11.71 -0.15
CA THR A 195 -10.60 12.11 -1.31
C THR A 195 -11.05 13.56 -1.19
N VAL A 196 -11.20 14.21 -2.33
CA VAL A 196 -11.85 15.51 -2.46
C VAL A 196 -12.83 15.45 -3.63
N PRO A 197 -13.97 16.14 -3.56
CA PRO A 197 -14.84 16.33 -4.71
C PRO A 197 -14.09 16.96 -5.87
N TYR A 198 -14.29 16.45 -7.08
CA TYR A 198 -13.79 17.09 -8.28
C TYR A 198 -14.56 18.40 -8.50
N GLU A 199 -13.82 19.49 -8.60
CA GLU A 199 -14.37 20.81 -8.94
C GLU A 199 -13.98 21.13 -10.39
N PRO A 200 -14.93 21.52 -11.26
CA PRO A 200 -14.60 21.93 -12.62
C PRO A 200 -13.59 23.08 -12.65
N PRO A 201 -12.80 23.21 -13.72
CA PRO A 201 -11.88 24.32 -13.89
C PRO A 201 -12.61 25.67 -13.75
N GLN A 202 -11.97 26.62 -13.07
CA GLN A 202 -12.49 27.98 -12.97
C GLN A 202 -12.56 28.63 -14.36
N LEU A 203 -13.46 29.61 -14.53
CA LEU A 203 -13.58 30.34 -15.79
C LEU A 203 -12.22 30.91 -16.23
N GLY A 204 -11.78 30.56 -17.43
CA GLY A 204 -10.47 30.94 -17.98
C GLY A 204 -9.32 29.98 -17.66
N SER A 205 -9.58 28.90 -16.92
CA SER A 205 -8.64 27.78 -16.71
C SER A 205 -9.09 26.55 -17.50
N GLU A 206 -8.13 25.80 -18.01
CA GLU A 206 -8.36 24.49 -18.66
C GLU A 206 -8.12 23.32 -17.69
N PHE A 207 -7.80 23.61 -16.43
CA PHE A 207 -7.39 22.62 -15.44
C PHE A 207 -7.93 22.93 -14.05
N THR A 208 -8.05 21.88 -13.24
CA THR A 208 -8.40 21.96 -11.82
C THR A 208 -7.14 21.82 -10.99
N THR A 209 -6.89 22.73 -10.06
CA THR A 209 -5.71 22.64 -9.18
C THR A 209 -6.10 22.00 -7.85
N ILE A 210 -5.38 20.95 -7.47
CA ILE A 210 -5.42 20.40 -6.11
C ILE A 210 -4.11 20.68 -5.39
N LEU A 211 -4.18 20.78 -4.07
CA LEU A 211 -3.06 21.18 -3.23
C LEU A 211 -2.64 20.00 -2.35
N LEU A 212 -1.61 19.27 -2.76
CA LEU A 212 -1.12 18.11 -2.01
C LEU A 212 -0.10 18.53 -0.95
N SER A 213 -0.20 17.99 0.26
CA SER A 213 0.84 18.12 1.28
C SER A 213 1.22 16.75 1.84
N PHE A 214 2.51 16.58 2.17
CA PHE A 214 3.06 15.32 2.68
C PHE A 214 3.60 15.52 4.09
N MET A 215 3.12 14.70 5.02
CA MET A 215 3.21 14.98 6.46
C MET A 215 4.30 14.17 7.18
N CYS A 216 5.24 13.56 6.44
CA CYS A 216 6.37 12.83 7.00
C CYS A 216 7.55 12.87 6.01
N ASN A 217 8.79 13.00 6.53
CA ASN A 217 9.97 12.98 5.67
C ASN A 217 10.27 11.56 5.21
N SER A 218 10.83 11.43 4.00
CA SER A 218 11.21 10.12 3.45
C SER A 218 12.23 9.42 4.35
N SER A 219 13.08 10.17 5.06
CA SER A 219 14.12 9.65 5.95
C SER A 219 13.64 9.26 7.35
N CYS A 220 12.36 9.48 7.70
CA CYS A 220 11.89 9.21 9.05
C CYS A 220 11.89 7.71 9.38
N MET A 221 12.58 7.36 10.47
CA MET A 221 12.51 6.04 11.07
C MET A 221 11.11 5.75 11.60
N GLY A 222 10.63 4.52 11.42
CA GLY A 222 9.28 4.10 11.83
C GLY A 222 8.14 4.63 10.94
N GLY A 223 8.45 5.34 9.85
CA GLY A 223 7.50 5.71 8.80
C GLY A 223 7.95 5.12 7.45
N MET A 224 8.26 5.98 6.49
CA MET A 224 8.79 5.55 5.19
C MET A 224 10.17 4.89 5.27
N ASN A 225 11.02 5.30 6.23
CA ASN A 225 12.33 4.69 6.47
C ASN A 225 13.22 4.60 5.22
N ARG A 226 13.37 5.71 4.50
CA ARG A 226 14.16 5.85 3.25
C ARG A 226 13.68 4.98 2.08
N ARG A 227 12.52 4.34 2.18
CA ARG A 227 11.92 3.56 1.10
C ARG A 227 11.16 4.49 0.16
N PRO A 228 11.39 4.39 -1.17
CA PRO A 228 10.68 5.21 -2.15
C PRO A 228 9.20 4.84 -2.19
N ILE A 229 8.35 5.86 -2.38
CA ILE A 229 6.90 5.71 -2.47
C ILE A 229 6.37 6.23 -3.80
N LEU A 230 5.25 5.66 -4.23
CA LEU A 230 4.43 6.20 -5.31
C LEU A 230 3.17 6.83 -4.70
N ALA A 231 2.80 7.99 -5.23
CA ALA A 231 1.47 8.54 -5.06
C ALA A 231 0.62 8.13 -6.26
N ILE A 232 -0.51 7.50 -5.98
CA ILE A 232 -1.52 7.14 -6.97
C ILE A 232 -2.64 8.16 -6.83
N LEU A 233 -2.92 8.87 -7.92
CA LEU A 233 -4.13 9.67 -8.04
C LEU A 233 -5.13 8.98 -8.95
N THR A 234 -6.36 8.89 -8.48
CA THR A 234 -7.48 8.34 -9.23
C THR A 234 -8.60 9.38 -9.33
N LEU A 235 -9.22 9.41 -10.51
CA LEU A 235 -10.51 10.02 -10.72
C LEU A 235 -11.55 8.91 -10.57
N GLU A 236 -12.50 9.08 -9.67
CA GLU A 236 -13.51 8.06 -9.32
C GLU A 236 -14.92 8.63 -9.41
N THR A 237 -15.90 7.77 -9.67
CA THR A 237 -17.32 8.10 -9.47
C THR A 237 -17.66 8.11 -7.98
N GLN A 238 -18.85 8.59 -7.62
CA GLN A 238 -19.31 8.56 -6.23
C GLN A 238 -19.44 7.13 -5.67
N GLU A 239 -19.65 6.15 -6.56
CA GLU A 239 -19.74 4.72 -6.25
C GLU A 239 -18.35 4.05 -6.13
N GLY A 240 -17.26 4.79 -6.36
CA GLY A 240 -15.88 4.29 -6.26
C GLY A 240 -15.36 3.61 -7.53
N VAL A 241 -16.02 3.79 -8.68
CA VAL A 241 -15.53 3.26 -9.97
C VAL A 241 -14.41 4.17 -10.48
N VAL A 242 -13.24 3.58 -10.77
CA VAL A 242 -12.07 4.33 -11.28
C VAL A 242 -12.28 4.69 -12.75
N LEU A 243 -12.37 5.99 -13.03
CA LEU A 243 -12.46 6.58 -14.37
C LEU A 243 -11.09 6.87 -14.98
N GLY A 244 -10.08 7.12 -14.15
CA GLY A 244 -8.73 7.43 -14.57
C GLY A 244 -7.74 7.28 -13.44
N ARG A 245 -6.49 6.99 -13.76
CA ARG A 245 -5.39 6.79 -12.81
C ARG A 245 -4.08 7.32 -13.35
N ARG A 246 -3.33 8.02 -12.51
CA ARG A 246 -1.96 8.46 -12.77
C ARG A 246 -1.11 8.25 -11.54
N CYS A 247 0.12 7.79 -11.74
CA CYS A 247 1.06 7.52 -10.68
C CYS A 247 2.35 8.33 -10.87
N PHE A 248 2.90 8.84 -9.77
CA PHE A 248 4.20 9.49 -9.77
C PHE A 248 4.97 9.16 -8.48
N GLU A 249 6.29 9.21 -8.55
CA GLU A 249 7.13 8.99 -7.38
C GLU A 249 7.17 10.24 -6.50
N VAL A 250 7.26 10.06 -5.18
CA VAL A 250 7.37 11.17 -4.23
C VAL A 250 8.58 11.01 -3.34
N ARG A 251 9.32 12.10 -3.17
CA ARG A 251 10.39 12.26 -2.19
C ARG A 251 10.16 13.51 -1.34
N VAL A 252 9.77 13.29 -0.09
CA VAL A 252 9.69 14.33 0.94
C VAL A 252 11.08 14.55 1.54
N CYS A 253 11.66 15.73 1.35
CA CYS A 253 13.03 16.06 1.72
C CYS A 253 13.20 17.54 2.09
N ALA A 254 14.29 17.87 2.81
CA ALA A 254 14.54 19.24 3.25
C ALA A 254 14.89 20.22 2.11
N CYS A 255 15.58 19.74 1.07
CA CYS A 255 16.04 20.57 -0.05
C CYS A 255 15.64 19.96 -1.41
N PRO A 256 14.37 20.11 -1.84
CA PRO A 256 13.86 19.51 -3.07
C PRO A 256 14.67 19.81 -4.32
N GLY A 257 15.07 21.07 -4.53
CA GLY A 257 15.83 21.47 -5.73
C GLY A 257 17.20 20.81 -5.85
N ARG A 258 17.89 20.59 -4.72
CA ARG A 258 19.19 19.90 -4.69
C ARG A 258 19.02 18.42 -5.02
N ASP A 259 18.06 17.77 -4.36
CA ASP A 259 17.82 16.34 -4.52
C ASP A 259 17.37 16.04 -5.96
N ARG A 260 16.47 16.85 -6.54
CA ARG A 260 16.09 16.76 -7.97
C ARG A 260 17.30 16.83 -8.88
N LYS A 261 18.13 17.88 -8.76
CA LYS A 261 19.31 18.08 -9.62
C LYS A 261 20.30 16.92 -9.51
N THR A 262 20.47 16.38 -8.30
CA THR A 262 21.40 15.29 -8.04
C THR A 262 20.91 13.99 -8.67
N GLU A 263 19.63 13.65 -8.50
CA GLU A 263 19.06 12.44 -9.09
C GLU A 263 18.93 12.53 -10.62
N GLU A 264 18.59 13.69 -11.17
CA GLU A 264 18.59 13.92 -12.64
C GLU A 264 19.99 13.73 -13.22
N ALA A 265 21.02 14.34 -12.62
CA ALA A 265 22.40 14.19 -13.06
C ALA A 265 22.91 12.75 -12.96
N ASN A 266 22.51 12.01 -11.93
CA ASN A 266 22.87 10.60 -11.78
C ASN A 266 22.18 9.73 -12.84
N SER A 267 20.92 10.02 -13.15
CA SER A 267 20.15 9.27 -14.15
C SER A 267 20.70 9.48 -15.57
N THR A 268 21.11 10.70 -15.91
CA THR A 268 21.76 10.97 -17.21
C THR A 268 23.11 10.30 -17.36
N LYS A 269 23.86 10.09 -16.26
CA LYS A 269 25.16 9.38 -16.31
C LYS A 269 25.03 7.87 -16.47
N MET A 270 23.86 7.31 -16.15
CA MET A 270 23.60 5.88 -16.24
C MET A 270 22.97 5.47 -17.58
N GLN A 271 22.61 6.44 -18.43
CA GLN A 271 22.20 6.25 -19.82
C GLN A 271 23.40 6.36 -20.75
#